data_AF-A0A3M2HIB0-F1
#
_entry.id   AF-A0A3M2HIB0-F1
#
_cell.length_a   1.000
_cell.length_b   1.000
_cell.length_c   1.000
_cell.angle_alpha   90.00
_cell.angle_beta   90.00
_cell.angle_gamma   90.00
#
_symmetry.space_group_name_H-M   'P 1'
#
loop_
_entity.id
_entity.type
_entity.pdbx_description
1 polymer ?
#
loop_
_entity_poly.entity_id
_entity_poly.type
_entity_poly.pdbx_seq_one_letter_code
_entity_poly.pdbx_strand_id
1 'polypeptide(L)'
;MNRLALQNLFKRGLGDLLAAVERELARPLRDPFAELDPNRRPHEHDTRLLFVNDLLGHLGWRLGAGGNVLEEARLQATTTKFMDYVGVVDITGAPLLLVEAKAWDKPAISARGDGQHASEATLLVAAIQHIRNGKPESTSPIIAEWDGYLRQVCGYVQTLNERYHHNLPRAIIISGEWMVVFRCPVETFLRVARPDDIAIFTRAQFKERAEDIFKLLHRSALTEDAPESLRPAQLRQFLELSDISGVFQGVHVHYERTGSTLFVRRPRILIYPALFVARKDDAIFTVIDNDTPVELDYRRDDDGVETLAPHLDEIDARGAALITACGTELSSVLSSAELSAFPGFRREGLAKSPVGELTEADEWLVATGSATHFLLAEPRVQGCRFHSWAECGADAAMQSAISARSVDPPAFFVDTQRHHCAHQVVQDRREDRCLIQAIDSRTCCQACMFLEQCWTEEEQAALPCGH
;
A
#
# COMPACT_ATOMS: atom_id res chain seq x y z
N MET A 1 -2.15 5.44 18.35
CA MET A 1 -2.13 6.85 18.83
C MET A 1 -3.56 7.25 19.20
N ASN A 2 -3.81 7.97 20.32
CA ASN A 2 -5.17 8.37 20.71
C ASN A 2 -5.74 9.43 19.75
N ARG A 3 -7.02 9.30 19.37
CA ARG A 3 -7.76 10.19 18.43
C ARG A 3 -7.62 11.69 18.75
N LEU A 4 -7.58 12.06 20.04
CA LEU A 4 -7.40 13.46 20.44
C LEU A 4 -6.03 14.02 20.03
N ALA A 5 -4.98 13.20 20.09
CA ALA A 5 -3.64 13.60 19.68
C ALA A 5 -3.57 13.83 18.16
N LEU A 6 -4.16 12.91 17.37
CA LEU A 6 -4.27 13.06 15.91
C LEU A 6 -5.04 14.32 15.52
N GLN A 7 -6.15 14.59 16.20
CA GLN A 7 -6.95 15.79 15.95
C GLN A 7 -6.17 17.08 16.25
N ASN A 8 -5.42 17.12 17.35
CA ASN A 8 -4.59 18.28 17.68
C ASN A 8 -3.44 18.47 16.69
N LEU A 9 -2.83 17.37 16.22
CA LEU A 9 -1.81 17.39 15.18
C LEU A 9 -2.36 17.93 13.87
N PHE A 10 -3.54 17.46 13.45
CA PHE A 10 -4.25 17.99 12.28
C PHE A 10 -4.55 19.49 12.41
N LYS A 11 -5.12 19.93 13.54
CA LYS A 11 -5.43 21.36 13.78
C LYS A 11 -4.19 22.25 13.63
N ARG A 12 -3.04 21.79 14.13
CA ARG A 12 -1.77 22.50 14.01
C ARG A 12 -1.29 22.51 12.55
N GLY A 13 -1.21 21.33 11.93
CA GLY A 13 -0.76 21.18 10.54
C GLY A 13 -1.58 22.00 9.55
N LEU A 14 -2.92 21.98 9.67
CA LEU A 14 -3.79 22.81 8.84
C LEU A 14 -3.51 24.31 9.02
N GLY A 15 -3.25 24.75 10.25
CA GLY A 15 -2.90 26.14 10.52
C GLY A 15 -1.58 26.57 9.87
N ASP A 16 -0.57 25.70 9.95
CA ASP A 16 0.75 25.93 9.35
C ASP A 16 0.68 25.92 7.81
N LEU A 17 -0.09 24.98 7.24
CA LEU A 17 -0.36 24.88 5.81
C LEU A 17 -1.02 26.16 5.29
N LEU A 18 -2.11 26.61 5.92
CA LEU A 18 -2.79 27.84 5.51
C LEU A 18 -1.84 29.04 5.55
N ALA A 19 -1.02 29.16 6.58
CA ALA A 19 -0.02 30.24 6.67
C ALA A 19 1.07 30.14 5.59
N ALA A 20 1.49 28.92 5.24
CA ALA A 20 2.45 28.70 4.16
C ALA A 20 1.86 29.10 2.80
N VAL A 21 0.62 28.70 2.53
CA VAL A 21 -0.07 29.05 1.29
C VAL A 21 -0.29 30.57 1.17
N GLU A 22 -0.68 31.27 2.23
CA GLU A 22 -0.77 32.73 2.21
C GLU A 22 0.55 33.40 1.82
N ARG A 23 1.67 32.90 2.36
CA ARG A 23 3.01 33.42 2.02
C ARG A 23 3.35 33.19 0.54
N GLU A 24 3.00 32.01 0.01
CA GLU A 24 3.27 31.69 -1.39
C GLU A 24 2.38 32.50 -2.34
N LEU A 25 1.10 32.70 -1.99
CA LEU A 25 0.18 33.54 -2.77
C LEU A 25 0.58 35.03 -2.74
N ALA A 26 1.21 35.49 -1.66
CA ALA A 26 1.73 36.85 -1.55
C ALA A 26 3.07 37.06 -2.28
N ARG A 27 3.68 36.00 -2.85
CA ARG A 27 4.99 36.07 -3.49
C ARG A 27 4.91 36.81 -4.84
N PRO A 28 5.66 37.92 -5.05
CA PRO A 28 5.51 38.74 -6.26
C PRO A 28 5.93 38.06 -7.58
N LEU A 29 6.87 37.12 -7.53
CA LEU A 29 7.46 36.44 -8.68
C LEU A 29 7.29 34.92 -8.55
N ARG A 30 6.03 34.48 -8.45
CA ARG A 30 5.70 33.05 -8.35
C ARG A 30 6.00 32.30 -9.65
N ASP A 31 5.69 32.93 -10.79
CA ASP A 31 5.93 32.41 -12.13
C ASP A 31 6.94 33.30 -12.86
N PRO A 32 8.25 32.99 -12.84
CA PRO A 32 9.28 33.89 -13.38
C PRO A 32 9.18 34.11 -14.89
N PHE A 33 8.41 33.27 -15.59
CA PHE A 33 8.22 33.31 -17.05
C PHE A 33 6.90 33.92 -17.50
N ALA A 34 6.04 34.35 -16.57
CA ALA A 34 4.75 34.93 -16.90
C ALA A 34 4.71 36.42 -16.55
N GLU A 35 3.80 37.17 -17.21
CA GLU A 35 3.62 38.59 -16.90
C GLU A 35 3.24 38.77 -15.41
N LEU A 36 3.79 39.83 -14.80
CA LEU A 36 3.53 40.19 -13.41
C LEU A 36 2.05 40.51 -13.25
N ASP A 37 1.32 39.62 -12.59
CA ASP A 37 -0.08 39.82 -12.23
C ASP A 37 -0.25 39.55 -10.73
N PRO A 38 -0.40 40.61 -9.91
CA PRO A 38 -0.58 40.46 -8.46
C PRO A 38 -1.91 39.79 -8.08
N ASN A 39 -2.86 39.68 -9.02
CA ASN A 39 -4.13 38.99 -8.81
C ASN A 39 -4.12 37.57 -9.36
N ARG A 40 -3.02 37.09 -9.97
CA ARG A 40 -2.94 35.72 -10.48
C ARG A 40 -3.19 34.74 -9.35
N ARG A 41 -3.99 33.72 -9.64
CA ARG A 41 -4.31 32.63 -8.72
C ARG A 41 -3.76 31.32 -9.26
N PRO A 42 -3.38 30.37 -8.38
CA PRO A 42 -2.88 29.08 -8.80
C PRO A 42 -3.87 28.35 -9.70
N HIS A 43 -3.39 27.82 -10.83
CA HIS A 43 -4.18 26.87 -11.62
C HIS A 43 -4.36 25.55 -10.85
N GLU A 44 -5.10 24.61 -11.43
CA GLU A 44 -5.46 23.36 -10.76
C GLU A 44 -4.25 22.55 -10.28
N HIS A 45 -3.26 22.33 -11.14
CA HIS A 45 -2.04 21.60 -10.77
C HIS A 45 -1.28 22.27 -9.60
N ASP A 46 -1.16 23.59 -9.58
CA ASP A 46 -0.53 24.30 -8.48
C ASP A 46 -1.35 24.25 -7.19
N THR A 47 -2.68 24.30 -7.28
CA THR A 47 -3.56 24.20 -6.12
C THR A 47 -3.42 22.83 -5.48
N ARG A 48 -3.25 21.80 -6.30
CA ARG A 48 -2.96 20.44 -5.86
C ARG A 48 -1.64 20.36 -5.10
N LEU A 49 -0.56 20.88 -5.68
CA LEU A 49 0.77 20.86 -5.06
C LEU A 49 0.85 21.73 -3.80
N LEU A 50 0.33 22.94 -3.82
CA LEU A 50 0.48 23.90 -2.72
C LEU A 50 -0.48 23.65 -1.56
N PHE A 51 -1.62 23.00 -1.80
CA PHE A 51 -2.68 22.90 -0.80
C PHE A 51 -3.26 21.49 -0.66
N VAL A 52 -3.77 20.89 -1.73
CA VAL A 52 -4.53 19.63 -1.60
C VAL A 52 -3.63 18.49 -1.11
N ASN A 53 -2.41 18.36 -1.64
CA ASN A 53 -1.47 17.30 -1.26
C ASN A 53 -1.13 17.36 0.24
N ASP A 54 -0.71 18.53 0.74
CA ASP A 54 -0.35 18.70 2.14
C ASP A 54 -1.58 18.57 3.06
N LEU A 55 -2.74 19.03 2.63
CA LEU A 55 -3.99 18.83 3.36
C LEU A 55 -4.31 17.34 3.53
N LEU A 56 -4.18 16.55 2.45
CA LEU A 56 -4.35 15.10 2.49
C LEU A 56 -3.34 14.44 3.45
N GLY A 57 -2.07 14.87 3.39
CA GLY A 57 -1.04 14.44 4.34
C GLY A 57 -1.44 14.68 5.80
N HIS A 58 -1.93 15.89 6.12
CA HIS A 58 -2.41 16.21 7.47
C HIS A 58 -3.68 15.42 7.87
N LEU A 59 -4.50 15.03 6.91
CA LEU A 59 -5.67 14.16 7.12
C LEU A 59 -5.32 12.67 7.25
N GLY A 60 -4.03 12.32 7.22
CA GLY A 60 -3.55 10.94 7.37
C GLY A 60 -3.60 10.11 6.09
N TRP A 61 -3.72 10.76 4.94
CA TRP A 61 -3.67 10.14 3.62
C TRP A 61 -2.26 10.29 3.04
N ARG A 62 -1.66 9.18 2.62
CA ARG A 62 -0.28 9.13 2.11
C ARG A 62 -0.29 9.11 0.58
N LEU A 63 0.33 10.11 -0.03
CA LEU A 63 0.50 10.25 -1.48
C LEU A 63 1.79 9.54 -1.95
N GLY A 64 1.96 9.40 -3.27
CA GLY A 64 3.17 8.82 -3.86
C GLY A 64 3.26 7.29 -3.79
N ALA A 65 4.42 6.76 -4.17
CA ALA A 65 4.69 5.32 -4.20
C ALA A 65 4.57 4.71 -2.80
N GLY A 66 3.82 3.61 -2.67
CA GLY A 66 3.49 3.00 -1.37
C GLY A 66 2.46 3.78 -0.54
N GLY A 67 1.93 4.88 -1.07
CA GLY A 67 0.84 5.64 -0.47
C GLY A 67 -0.50 4.91 -0.52
N ASN A 68 -1.48 5.44 0.21
CA ASN A 68 -2.86 4.95 0.21
C ASN A 68 -3.83 5.93 -0.46
N VAL A 69 -3.28 6.77 -1.32
CA VAL A 69 -4.00 7.64 -2.24
C VAL A 69 -3.58 7.28 -3.65
N LEU A 70 -4.56 6.90 -4.47
CA LEU A 70 -4.37 6.73 -5.90
C LEU A 70 -4.54 8.10 -6.57
N GLU A 71 -3.44 8.65 -7.07
CA GLU A 71 -3.42 9.90 -7.83
C GLU A 71 -3.73 9.64 -9.30
N GLU A 72 -4.55 10.48 -9.94
CA GLU A 72 -4.99 10.27 -11.34
C GLU A 72 -5.56 8.86 -11.56
N ALA A 73 -6.39 8.40 -10.63
CA ALA A 73 -6.89 7.04 -10.63
C ALA A 73 -7.76 6.80 -11.87
N ARG A 74 -7.30 5.87 -12.71
CA ARG A 74 -7.92 5.59 -14.00
C ARG A 74 -9.21 4.78 -13.81
N LEU A 75 -10.32 5.35 -14.26
CA LEU A 75 -11.61 4.69 -14.28
C LEU A 75 -11.88 4.19 -15.69
N GLN A 76 -11.81 2.87 -15.89
CA GLN A 76 -12.00 2.28 -17.21
C GLN A 76 -13.48 2.37 -17.60
N ALA A 77 -13.88 3.36 -18.39
CA ALA A 77 -15.19 3.46 -19.02
C ALA A 77 -15.06 3.46 -20.56
N THR A 78 -16.15 3.70 -21.29
CA THR A 78 -16.14 3.84 -22.76
C THR A 78 -15.18 4.94 -23.23
N THR A 79 -14.97 5.96 -22.41
CA THR A 79 -13.84 6.89 -22.48
C THR A 79 -13.00 6.76 -21.21
N THR A 80 -11.67 6.96 -21.32
CA THR A 80 -10.82 6.97 -20.12
C THR A 80 -11.13 8.23 -19.31
N LYS A 81 -11.55 8.08 -18.06
CA LYS A 81 -11.66 9.18 -17.08
C LYS A 81 -10.65 8.99 -15.97
N PHE A 82 -10.23 10.10 -15.36
CA PHE A 82 -9.27 10.13 -14.26
C PHE A 82 -9.90 10.82 -13.07
N MET A 83 -9.86 10.18 -11.91
CA MET A 83 -10.23 10.79 -10.63
C MET A 83 -8.96 11.39 -10.02
N ASP A 84 -8.99 12.66 -9.60
CA ASP A 84 -7.77 13.34 -9.17
C ASP A 84 -7.10 12.61 -8.00
N TYR A 85 -7.89 12.25 -6.98
CA TYR A 85 -7.43 11.43 -5.86
C TYR A 85 -8.51 10.45 -5.38
N VAL A 86 -8.08 9.23 -5.08
CA VAL A 86 -8.91 8.23 -4.39
C VAL A 86 -8.14 7.67 -3.20
N GLY A 87 -8.55 8.04 -1.98
CA GLY A 87 -8.07 7.44 -0.74
C GLY A 87 -8.67 6.05 -0.57
N VAL A 88 -7.83 5.06 -0.27
CA VAL A 88 -8.21 3.64 -0.21
C VAL A 88 -7.86 3.02 1.16
N VAL A 89 -8.52 1.92 1.50
CA VAL A 89 -8.10 1.04 2.59
C VAL A 89 -6.74 0.40 2.22
N ASP A 90 -5.75 0.43 3.10
CA ASP A 90 -4.41 -0.13 2.82
C ASP A 90 -4.50 -1.60 2.37
N ILE A 91 -5.33 -2.38 3.06
CA ILE A 91 -5.41 -3.84 2.87
C ILE A 91 -6.27 -4.22 1.66
N THR A 92 -7.52 -3.73 1.56
CA THR A 92 -8.46 -4.11 0.49
C THR A 92 -8.37 -3.23 -0.75
N GLY A 93 -7.75 -2.05 -0.67
CA GLY A 93 -7.81 -1.05 -1.74
C GLY A 93 -9.20 -0.47 -1.99
N ALA A 94 -10.19 -0.79 -1.15
CA ALA A 94 -11.53 -0.28 -1.33
C ALA A 94 -11.52 1.25 -1.16
N PRO A 95 -12.22 2.00 -2.03
CA PRO A 95 -12.23 3.46 -1.97
C PRO A 95 -13.01 3.96 -0.75
N LEU A 96 -12.38 4.82 0.03
CA LEU A 96 -12.93 5.48 1.22
C LEU A 96 -13.24 6.96 0.98
N LEU A 97 -12.41 7.62 0.17
CA LEU A 97 -12.46 9.06 -0.06
C LEU A 97 -12.21 9.35 -1.54
N LEU A 98 -13.15 10.02 -2.20
CA LEU A 98 -12.93 10.62 -3.52
C LEU A 98 -12.64 12.10 -3.36
N VAL A 99 -11.60 12.61 -4.02
CA VAL A 99 -11.29 14.04 -4.06
C VAL A 99 -11.21 14.51 -5.50
N GLU A 100 -12.03 15.51 -5.79
CA GLU A 100 -12.00 16.27 -7.02
C GLU A 100 -11.45 17.66 -6.70
N ALA A 101 -10.23 17.93 -7.15
CA ALA A 101 -9.56 19.20 -6.96
C ALA A 101 -9.93 20.17 -8.09
N LYS A 102 -9.92 21.46 -7.78
CA LYS A 102 -10.14 22.53 -8.75
C LYS A 102 -9.10 23.63 -8.57
N ALA A 103 -8.94 24.47 -9.59
CA ALA A 103 -8.13 25.68 -9.51
C ALA A 103 -8.54 26.58 -8.33
N TRP A 104 -7.59 27.39 -7.86
CA TRP A 104 -7.70 28.12 -6.60
C TRP A 104 -8.96 28.97 -6.50
N ASP A 105 -9.27 29.72 -7.55
CA ASP A 105 -10.26 30.79 -7.60
C ASP A 105 -11.57 30.40 -8.29
N LYS A 106 -11.92 29.11 -8.29
CA LYS A 106 -13.20 28.66 -8.84
C LYS A 106 -14.37 29.32 -8.10
N PRO A 107 -15.44 29.67 -8.84
CA PRO A 107 -16.55 30.44 -8.29
C PRO A 107 -17.26 29.70 -7.15
N ALA A 108 -17.75 30.48 -6.19
CA ALA A 108 -18.60 29.99 -5.11
C ALA A 108 -19.91 29.37 -5.64
N ILE A 109 -20.54 28.57 -4.79
CA ILE A 109 -21.84 27.94 -5.08
C ILE A 109 -22.87 29.05 -5.29
N SER A 110 -23.47 29.11 -6.48
CA SER A 110 -24.42 30.16 -6.83
C SER A 110 -25.50 29.66 -7.77
N ALA A 111 -26.72 30.17 -7.56
CA ALA A 111 -27.86 29.82 -8.39
C ALA A 111 -27.69 30.42 -9.79
N ARG A 112 -28.30 29.76 -10.79
CA ARG A 112 -28.43 30.32 -12.12
C ARG A 112 -29.56 31.35 -12.14
N GLY A 113 -29.24 32.60 -12.44
CA GLY A 113 -30.21 33.70 -12.44
C GLY A 113 -30.69 34.06 -11.04
N ASP A 114 -31.92 34.56 -10.93
CA ASP A 114 -32.49 35.10 -9.66
C ASP A 114 -33.14 34.05 -8.75
N GLY A 115 -32.78 32.77 -8.92
CA GLY A 115 -33.34 31.67 -8.14
C GLY A 115 -33.01 31.78 -6.65
N GLN A 116 -34.02 31.79 -5.78
CA GLN A 116 -33.84 31.80 -4.32
C GLN A 116 -33.89 30.40 -3.74
N HIS A 117 -32.85 30.04 -2.98
CA HIS A 117 -32.75 28.79 -2.22
C HIS A 117 -32.43 29.09 -0.76
N ALA A 118 -32.93 28.28 0.16
CA ALA A 118 -32.75 28.48 1.60
C ALA A 118 -31.29 28.42 2.06
N SER A 119 -30.44 27.67 1.34
CA SER A 119 -29.01 27.54 1.59
C SER A 119 -28.28 27.01 0.36
N GLU A 120 -26.95 27.15 0.32
CA GLU A 120 -26.09 26.54 -0.71
C GLU A 120 -26.27 25.01 -0.77
N ALA A 121 -26.39 24.35 0.39
CA ALA A 121 -26.66 22.91 0.45
C ALA A 121 -28.02 22.55 -0.19
N THR A 122 -29.05 23.38 0.01
CA THR A 122 -30.36 23.19 -0.64
C THR A 122 -30.28 23.38 -2.15
N LEU A 123 -29.47 24.35 -2.63
CA LEU A 123 -29.20 24.55 -4.04
C LEU A 123 -28.46 23.34 -4.65
N LEU A 124 -27.43 22.83 -3.98
CA LEU A 124 -26.70 21.63 -4.43
C LEU A 124 -27.62 20.41 -4.49
N VAL A 125 -28.50 20.21 -3.51
CA VAL A 125 -29.53 19.14 -3.56
C VAL A 125 -30.43 19.29 -4.78
N ALA A 126 -30.90 20.51 -5.07
CA ALA A 126 -31.74 20.77 -6.25
C ALA A 126 -30.99 20.48 -7.56
N ALA A 127 -29.71 20.85 -7.65
CA ALA A 127 -28.85 20.56 -8.80
C ALA A 127 -28.60 19.05 -8.97
N ILE A 128 -28.32 18.33 -7.89
CA ILE A 128 -28.12 16.87 -7.92
C ILE A 128 -29.41 16.15 -8.36
N GLN A 129 -30.57 16.57 -7.86
CA GLN A 129 -31.86 16.06 -8.31
C GLN A 129 -32.12 16.38 -9.79
N HIS A 130 -31.74 17.56 -10.26
CA HIS A 130 -31.83 17.95 -11.67
C HIS A 130 -30.98 17.02 -12.55
N ILE A 131 -29.72 16.78 -12.18
CA ILE A 131 -28.80 15.87 -12.88
C ILE A 131 -29.35 14.45 -12.92
N ARG A 132 -29.83 13.92 -11.79
CA ARG A 132 -30.39 12.56 -11.70
C ARG A 132 -31.63 12.38 -12.56
N ASN A 133 -32.42 13.42 -12.75
CA ASN A 133 -33.58 13.41 -13.65
C ASN A 133 -33.20 13.49 -15.14
N GLY A 134 -31.91 13.42 -15.48
CA GLY A 134 -31.42 13.44 -16.86
C GLY A 134 -31.61 14.77 -17.57
N LYS A 135 -31.81 15.86 -16.82
CA LYS A 135 -32.08 17.18 -17.41
C LYS A 135 -30.80 17.83 -17.96
N PRO A 136 -30.88 18.61 -19.05
CA PRO A 136 -29.71 19.23 -19.67
C PRO A 136 -29.17 20.40 -18.83
N GLU A 137 -27.85 20.60 -18.86
CA GLU A 137 -27.12 21.66 -18.14
C GLU A 137 -27.70 23.06 -18.36
N SER A 138 -28.20 23.36 -19.57
CA SER A 138 -28.79 24.66 -19.90
C SER A 138 -29.95 25.06 -18.98
N THR A 139 -30.61 24.08 -18.35
CA THR A 139 -31.76 24.27 -17.45
C THR A 139 -31.40 24.05 -15.97
N SER A 140 -30.12 23.91 -15.66
CA SER A 140 -29.66 23.61 -14.30
C SER A 140 -29.99 24.78 -13.34
N PRO A 141 -30.43 24.51 -12.10
CA PRO A 141 -30.66 25.56 -11.11
C PRO A 141 -29.36 26.21 -10.62
N ILE A 142 -28.21 25.60 -10.91
CA ILE A 142 -26.88 26.09 -10.52
C ILE A 142 -26.09 26.57 -11.75
N ILE A 143 -25.07 27.40 -11.52
CA ILE A 143 -24.19 27.86 -12.61
C ILE A 143 -23.49 26.68 -13.32
N ALA A 144 -23.14 26.89 -14.59
CA ALA A 144 -22.64 25.84 -15.48
C ALA A 144 -21.42 25.07 -14.92
N GLU A 145 -20.46 25.79 -14.33
CA GLU A 145 -19.26 25.17 -13.76
C GLU A 145 -19.60 24.15 -12.66
N TRP A 146 -20.48 24.52 -11.74
CA TRP A 146 -20.91 23.63 -10.66
C TRP A 146 -21.77 22.47 -11.16
N ASP A 147 -22.63 22.66 -12.16
CA ASP A 147 -23.34 21.56 -12.81
C ASP A 147 -22.34 20.54 -13.39
N GLY A 148 -21.29 21.02 -14.05
CA GLY A 148 -20.18 20.21 -14.54
C GLY A 148 -19.48 19.41 -13.43
N TYR A 149 -19.10 20.07 -12.34
CA TYR A 149 -18.42 19.42 -11.21
C TYR A 149 -19.29 18.33 -10.57
N LEU A 150 -20.58 18.61 -10.37
CA LEU A 150 -21.53 17.65 -9.80
C LEU A 150 -21.77 16.46 -10.73
N ARG A 151 -21.87 16.67 -12.05
CA ARG A 151 -21.97 15.56 -13.02
C ARG A 151 -20.74 14.67 -13.02
N GLN A 152 -19.56 15.27 -12.92
CA GLN A 152 -18.30 14.55 -12.88
C GLN A 152 -18.23 13.62 -11.67
N VAL A 153 -18.43 14.16 -10.46
CA VAL A 153 -18.45 13.37 -9.21
C VAL A 153 -19.59 12.34 -9.22
N CYS A 154 -20.79 12.70 -9.68
CA CYS A 154 -21.91 11.77 -9.83
C CYS A 154 -21.53 10.57 -10.71
N GLY A 155 -20.86 10.81 -11.84
CA GLY A 155 -20.39 9.75 -12.73
C GLY A 155 -19.34 8.83 -12.08
N TYR A 156 -18.45 9.38 -11.26
CA TYR A 156 -17.48 8.58 -10.50
C TYR A 156 -18.17 7.71 -9.45
N VAL A 157 -19.04 8.30 -8.62
CA VAL A 157 -19.80 7.58 -7.59
C VAL A 157 -20.65 6.48 -8.22
N GLN A 158 -21.34 6.78 -9.32
CA GLN A 158 -22.15 5.81 -10.05
C GLN A 158 -21.30 4.64 -10.54
N THR A 159 -20.16 4.91 -11.18
CA THR A 159 -19.30 3.84 -11.70
C THR A 159 -18.71 2.99 -10.58
N LEU A 160 -18.21 3.61 -9.51
CA LEU A 160 -17.68 2.88 -8.34
C LEU A 160 -18.75 1.97 -7.71
N ASN A 161 -20.00 2.44 -7.63
CA ASN A 161 -21.08 1.68 -7.02
C ASN A 161 -21.65 0.59 -7.93
N GLU A 162 -22.00 0.92 -9.16
CA GLU A 162 -22.71 0.00 -10.06
C GLU A 162 -21.77 -1.03 -10.68
N ARG A 163 -20.53 -0.65 -11.01
CA ARG A 163 -19.57 -1.54 -11.69
C ARG A 163 -18.63 -2.25 -10.74
N TYR A 164 -18.19 -1.59 -9.68
CA TYR A 164 -17.19 -2.12 -8.75
C TYR A 164 -17.79 -2.46 -7.37
N HIS A 165 -19.11 -2.29 -7.18
CA HIS A 165 -19.83 -2.62 -5.96
C HIS A 165 -19.28 -1.93 -4.70
N HIS A 166 -18.64 -0.76 -4.86
CA HIS A 166 -18.12 0.01 -3.75
C HIS A 166 -19.14 1.03 -3.26
N ASN A 167 -19.37 1.06 -1.95
CA ASN A 167 -20.18 2.09 -1.31
C ASN A 167 -19.26 3.19 -0.76
N LEU A 168 -18.98 4.20 -1.58
CA LEU A 168 -18.02 5.25 -1.25
C LEU A 168 -18.48 6.04 0.00
N PRO A 169 -17.69 6.05 1.09
CA PRO A 169 -18.04 6.76 2.33
C PRO A 169 -18.03 8.28 2.21
N ARG A 170 -17.06 8.87 1.50
CA ARG A 170 -16.92 10.32 1.35
C ARG A 170 -16.51 10.71 -0.05
N ALA A 171 -17.05 11.84 -0.51
CA ALA A 171 -16.57 12.54 -1.69
C ALA A 171 -16.39 14.02 -1.35
N ILE A 172 -15.35 14.64 -1.89
CA ILE A 172 -15.08 16.06 -1.77
C ILE A 172 -14.83 16.69 -3.12
N ILE A 173 -15.40 17.89 -3.30
CA ILE A 173 -14.97 18.83 -4.32
C ILE A 173 -14.28 19.96 -3.58
N ILE A 174 -13.06 20.32 -3.97
CA ILE A 174 -12.24 21.27 -3.22
C ILE A 174 -11.49 22.25 -4.14
N SER A 175 -11.42 23.50 -3.70
CA SER A 175 -10.53 24.53 -4.22
C SER A 175 -9.74 25.17 -3.07
N GLY A 176 -8.93 26.18 -3.36
CA GLY A 176 -8.29 26.99 -2.31
C GLY A 176 -9.26 27.86 -1.52
N GLU A 177 -10.44 28.16 -2.08
CA GLU A 177 -11.42 29.08 -1.49
C GLU A 177 -12.58 28.37 -0.76
N TRP A 178 -12.87 27.13 -1.11
CA TRP A 178 -13.98 26.37 -0.53
C TRP A 178 -13.77 24.85 -0.59
N MET A 179 -14.48 24.14 0.27
CA MET A 179 -14.53 22.68 0.31
C MET A 179 -15.98 22.23 0.50
N VAL A 180 -16.45 21.33 -0.36
CA VAL A 180 -17.77 20.70 -0.26
C VAL A 180 -17.60 19.21 -0.01
N VAL A 181 -18.06 18.75 1.15
CA VAL A 181 -18.01 17.35 1.59
C VAL A 181 -19.39 16.72 1.46
N PHE A 182 -19.47 15.63 0.71
CA PHE A 182 -20.64 14.75 0.66
C PHE A 182 -20.44 13.59 1.65
N ARG A 183 -21.30 13.54 2.67
CA ARG A 183 -21.22 12.58 3.79
C ARG A 183 -21.62 11.17 3.37
N CYS A 184 -22.54 11.03 2.43
CA CYS A 184 -23.01 9.73 1.94
C CYS A 184 -23.18 9.79 0.41
N PRO A 185 -22.08 9.84 -0.37
CA PRO A 185 -22.14 10.06 -1.82
C PRO A 185 -23.13 9.18 -2.57
N VAL A 186 -23.21 7.88 -2.25
CA VAL A 186 -24.18 6.97 -2.88
C VAL A 186 -25.62 7.38 -2.58
N GLU A 187 -25.94 7.74 -1.33
CA GLU A 187 -27.27 8.25 -0.99
C GLU A 187 -27.56 9.58 -1.69
N THR A 188 -26.61 10.51 -1.64
CA THR A 188 -26.77 11.86 -2.16
C THR A 188 -26.94 11.86 -3.68
N PHE A 189 -26.04 11.20 -4.42
CA PHE A 189 -26.04 11.25 -5.87
C PHE A 189 -27.00 10.23 -6.51
N LEU A 190 -27.10 9.02 -5.96
CA LEU A 190 -27.84 7.91 -6.60
C LEU A 190 -29.24 7.68 -6.00
N ARG A 191 -29.50 8.14 -4.77
CA ARG A 191 -30.76 7.88 -4.04
C ARG A 191 -31.49 9.17 -3.66
N VAL A 192 -31.52 9.57 -2.39
CA VAL A 192 -32.23 10.76 -1.91
C VAL A 192 -31.26 11.76 -1.30
N ALA A 193 -30.93 12.81 -2.05
CA ALA A 193 -30.12 13.93 -1.57
C ALA A 193 -30.85 14.73 -0.48
N ARG A 194 -30.19 14.95 0.66
CA ARG A 194 -30.65 15.85 1.73
C ARG A 194 -29.60 16.92 2.00
N PRO A 195 -30.01 18.15 2.40
CA PRO A 195 -29.05 19.20 2.72
C PRO A 195 -28.06 18.81 3.82
N ASP A 196 -28.51 18.03 4.81
CA ASP A 196 -27.68 17.56 5.93
C ASP A 196 -26.55 16.60 5.51
N ASP A 197 -26.66 15.99 4.33
CA ASP A 197 -25.62 15.13 3.75
C ASP A 197 -24.45 15.94 3.19
N ILE A 198 -24.57 17.26 3.11
CA ILE A 198 -23.60 18.15 2.45
C ILE A 198 -23.04 19.13 3.49
N ALA A 199 -21.74 19.06 3.75
CA ALA A 199 -21.04 20.06 4.55
C ALA A 199 -20.22 20.99 3.64
N ILE A 200 -20.40 22.29 3.80
CA ILE A 200 -19.71 23.32 3.02
C ILE A 200 -18.83 24.11 3.97
N PHE A 201 -17.60 24.36 3.55
CA PHE A 201 -16.62 25.16 4.27
C PHE A 201 -16.03 26.20 3.33
N THR A 202 -16.03 27.46 3.75
CA THR A 202 -15.25 28.51 3.09
C THR A 202 -13.83 28.53 3.64
N ARG A 203 -12.89 29.14 2.92
CA ARG A 203 -11.50 29.30 3.36
C ARG A 203 -11.36 29.87 4.77
N ALA A 204 -12.16 30.89 5.10
CA ALA A 204 -12.19 31.49 6.43
C ALA A 204 -12.57 30.48 7.53
N GLN A 205 -13.39 29.48 7.20
CA GLN A 205 -13.87 28.47 8.14
C GLN A 205 -12.94 27.26 8.29
N PHE A 206 -11.93 27.08 7.43
CA PHE A 206 -11.06 25.90 7.50
C PHE A 206 -10.39 25.76 8.87
N LYS A 207 -9.86 26.86 9.41
CA LYS A 207 -9.22 26.87 10.72
C LYS A 207 -10.24 26.76 11.86
N GLU A 208 -11.33 27.52 11.80
CA GLU A 208 -12.35 27.56 12.85
C GLU A 208 -13.08 26.22 13.01
N ARG A 209 -13.33 25.54 11.88
CA ARG A 209 -14.05 24.27 11.80
C ARG A 209 -13.14 23.09 11.52
N ALA A 210 -11.85 23.20 11.81
CA ALA A 210 -10.87 22.13 11.63
C ALA A 210 -11.30 20.82 12.31
N GLU A 211 -11.98 20.89 13.46
CA GLU A 211 -12.52 19.70 14.11
C GLU A 211 -13.57 18.96 13.29
N ASP A 212 -14.46 19.69 12.62
CA ASP A 212 -15.49 19.10 11.78
C ASP A 212 -14.88 18.49 10.52
N ILE A 213 -13.91 19.19 9.91
CA ILE A 213 -13.14 18.68 8.77
C ILE A 213 -12.42 17.38 9.15
N PHE A 214 -11.76 17.33 10.30
CA PHE A 214 -11.11 16.13 10.80
C PHE A 214 -12.10 14.96 10.96
N LYS A 215 -13.25 15.20 11.61
CA LYS A 215 -14.28 14.15 11.80
C LYS A 215 -14.87 13.66 10.49
N LEU A 216 -14.88 14.50 9.45
CA LEU A 216 -15.43 14.15 8.16
C LEU A 216 -14.45 13.43 7.24
N LEU A 217 -13.16 13.77 7.29
CA LEU A 217 -12.20 13.45 6.24
C LEU A 217 -10.92 12.77 6.72
N HIS A 218 -10.59 12.85 8.01
CA HIS A 218 -9.38 12.21 8.50
C HIS A 218 -9.52 10.70 8.31
N ARG A 219 -8.46 10.03 7.87
CA ARG A 219 -8.48 8.60 7.55
C ARG A 219 -9.03 7.74 8.69
N SER A 220 -8.56 7.98 9.91
CA SER A 220 -9.01 7.27 11.13
C SER A 220 -10.48 7.53 11.51
N ALA A 221 -11.16 8.47 10.85
CA ALA A 221 -12.59 8.71 11.02
C ALA A 221 -13.44 7.96 9.99
N LEU A 222 -12.81 7.49 8.89
CA LEU A 222 -13.47 6.75 7.81
C LEU A 222 -13.20 5.24 7.87
N THR A 223 -12.09 4.83 8.47
CA THR A 223 -11.74 3.43 8.65
C THR A 223 -10.97 3.23 9.95
N GLU A 224 -11.08 2.01 10.50
CA GLU A 224 -10.14 1.50 11.49
C GLU A 224 -9.20 0.55 10.76
N ASP A 225 -7.98 1.00 10.49
CA ASP A 225 -6.98 0.13 9.92
C ASP A 225 -6.48 -0.83 10.99
N ALA A 226 -6.35 -2.10 10.61
CA ALA A 226 -5.62 -3.02 11.45
C ALA A 226 -4.17 -2.54 11.61
N PRO A 227 -3.53 -2.80 12.76
CA PRO A 227 -2.09 -2.65 12.87
C PRO A 227 -1.38 -3.49 11.78
N GLU A 228 -0.15 -3.10 11.44
CA GLU A 228 0.65 -3.80 10.42
C GLU A 228 0.79 -5.29 10.70
N SER A 229 0.90 -5.66 11.99
CA SER A 229 0.78 -7.03 12.47
C SER A 229 -0.23 -7.12 13.62
N LEU A 230 -1.02 -8.19 13.58
CA LEU A 230 -1.89 -8.61 14.66
C LEU A 230 -1.18 -9.64 15.53
N ARG A 231 -1.46 -9.63 16.82
CA ARG A 231 -1.28 -10.82 17.68
C ARG A 231 -2.48 -11.74 17.53
N PRO A 232 -2.34 -13.06 17.77
CA PRO A 232 -3.46 -13.99 17.70
C PRO A 232 -4.72 -13.50 18.45
N ALA A 233 -4.55 -12.98 19.67
CA ALA A 233 -5.66 -12.47 20.49
C ALA A 233 -6.39 -11.24 19.91
N GLN A 234 -5.83 -10.58 18.90
CA GLN A 234 -6.45 -9.45 18.22
C GLN A 234 -7.29 -9.88 17.00
N LEU A 235 -7.18 -11.13 16.54
CA LEU A 235 -7.82 -11.60 15.31
C LEU A 235 -9.33 -11.37 15.27
N ARG A 236 -10.05 -11.71 16.35
CA ARG A 236 -11.51 -11.55 16.43
C ARG A 236 -11.99 -10.10 16.31
N GLN A 237 -11.10 -9.12 16.49
CA GLN A 237 -11.45 -7.71 16.36
C GLN A 237 -11.60 -7.30 14.89
N PHE A 238 -11.00 -8.06 13.97
CA PHE A 238 -10.94 -7.71 12.54
C PHE A 238 -11.47 -8.80 11.61
N LEU A 239 -11.58 -10.05 12.10
CA LEU A 239 -11.88 -11.23 11.30
C LEU A 239 -12.91 -12.13 11.97
N GLU A 240 -13.89 -12.57 11.18
CA GLU A 240 -14.72 -13.72 11.49
C GLU A 240 -14.33 -14.91 10.60
N LEU A 241 -14.53 -16.14 11.08
CA LEU A 241 -14.18 -17.35 10.33
C LEU A 241 -14.90 -17.41 8.97
N SER A 242 -16.13 -16.90 8.90
CA SER A 242 -16.91 -16.81 7.66
C SER A 242 -16.31 -15.90 6.61
N ASP A 243 -15.41 -14.99 6.97
CA ASP A 243 -14.80 -14.04 6.05
C ASP A 243 -13.48 -14.53 5.47
N ILE A 244 -12.91 -15.60 6.02
CA ILE A 244 -11.60 -16.13 5.63
C ILE A 244 -11.73 -16.92 4.32
N SER A 245 -10.88 -16.59 3.35
CA SER A 245 -10.72 -17.33 2.08
C SER A 245 -9.56 -18.32 2.15
N GLY A 246 -8.54 -18.04 2.97
CA GLY A 246 -7.39 -18.91 3.15
C GLY A 246 -6.47 -18.44 4.27
N VAL A 247 -5.63 -19.36 4.74
CA VAL A 247 -4.58 -19.10 5.72
C VAL A 247 -3.27 -19.58 5.12
N PHE A 248 -2.21 -18.79 5.21
CA PHE A 248 -0.93 -19.08 4.57
C PHE A 248 0.19 -18.85 5.59
N GLN A 249 1.12 -19.78 5.67
CA GLN A 249 2.34 -19.60 6.45
C GLN A 249 3.27 -18.60 5.75
N GLY A 250 4.24 -18.12 6.51
CA GLY A 250 5.40 -17.44 6.00
C GLY A 250 6.19 -16.75 7.09
N VAL A 251 6.94 -15.73 6.69
CA VAL A 251 7.86 -15.03 7.60
C VAL A 251 7.86 -13.54 7.35
N HIS A 252 8.06 -12.78 8.42
CA HIS A 252 8.60 -11.42 8.34
C HIS A 252 10.13 -11.50 8.45
N VAL A 253 10.81 -10.86 7.51
CA VAL A 253 12.26 -10.85 7.38
C VAL A 253 12.74 -9.44 7.65
N HIS A 254 13.66 -9.28 8.60
CA HIS A 254 14.34 -8.01 8.87
C HIS A 254 15.85 -8.20 8.65
N TYR A 255 16.44 -7.36 7.81
CA TYR A 255 17.85 -7.40 7.45
C TYR A 255 18.63 -6.27 8.10
N GLU A 256 19.56 -6.61 8.99
CA GLU A 256 20.42 -5.67 9.68
C GLU A 256 21.81 -5.60 9.04
N ARG A 257 22.32 -4.36 8.88
CA ARG A 257 23.72 -4.11 8.50
C ARG A 257 24.56 -3.90 9.77
N THR A 258 24.97 -4.99 10.40
CA THR A 258 25.65 -4.98 11.69
C THR A 258 27.13 -4.61 11.57
N GLY A 259 27.64 -3.84 12.54
CA GLY A 259 29.06 -3.48 12.66
C GLY A 259 29.32 -1.97 12.59
N SER A 260 30.59 -1.59 12.73
CA SER A 260 31.02 -0.19 12.65
C SER A 260 31.01 0.33 11.22
N THR A 261 30.75 1.62 11.02
CA THR A 261 31.00 2.31 9.73
C THR A 261 32.48 2.29 9.32
N LEU A 262 33.39 2.07 10.27
CA LEU A 262 34.84 2.03 10.05
C LEU A 262 35.36 0.66 9.59
N PHE A 263 34.54 -0.38 9.67
CA PHE A 263 34.89 -1.74 9.27
C PHE A 263 33.86 -2.30 8.28
N VAL A 264 34.18 -3.44 7.65
CA VAL A 264 33.22 -4.14 6.78
C VAL A 264 32.03 -4.59 7.64
N ARG A 265 30.85 -4.05 7.31
CA ARG A 265 29.59 -4.47 7.94
C ARG A 265 29.20 -5.85 7.45
N ARG A 266 28.52 -6.61 8.30
CA ARG A 266 28.03 -7.96 7.99
C ARG A 266 26.50 -7.96 7.98
N PRO A 267 25.88 -8.75 7.09
CA PRO A 267 24.45 -8.96 7.12
C PRO A 267 24.08 -9.84 8.32
N ARG A 268 22.98 -9.48 8.97
CA ARG A 268 22.28 -10.31 9.95
C ARG A 268 20.82 -10.37 9.57
N ILE A 269 20.30 -11.57 9.36
CA ILE A 269 18.93 -11.78 8.88
C ILE A 269 18.11 -12.33 10.04
N LEU A 270 17.08 -11.59 10.42
CA LEU A 270 16.18 -11.91 11.52
C LEU A 270 14.86 -12.39 10.93
N ILE A 271 14.41 -13.57 11.36
CA ILE A 271 13.21 -14.23 10.86
C ILE A 271 12.16 -14.29 11.97
N TYR A 272 10.98 -13.76 11.66
CA TYR A 272 9.79 -13.82 12.51
C TYR A 272 8.75 -14.72 11.83
N PRO A 273 8.39 -15.88 12.41
CA PRO A 273 7.29 -16.68 11.91
C PRO A 273 6.00 -15.86 11.83
N ALA A 274 5.35 -15.92 10.68
CA ALA A 274 4.15 -15.14 10.38
C ALA A 274 3.05 -16.04 9.81
N LEU A 275 1.81 -15.63 10.06
CA LEU A 275 0.64 -16.24 9.46
C LEU A 275 -0.13 -15.15 8.70
N PHE A 276 -0.40 -15.39 7.42
CA PHE A 276 -1.18 -14.50 6.58
C PHE A 276 -2.60 -15.05 6.45
N VAL A 277 -3.58 -14.30 6.96
CA VAL A 277 -4.99 -14.65 6.89
C VAL A 277 -5.63 -13.83 5.78
N ALA A 278 -6.01 -14.49 4.69
CA ALA A 278 -6.70 -13.86 3.58
C ALA A 278 -8.21 -13.88 3.80
N ARG A 279 -8.87 -12.78 3.49
CA ARG A 279 -10.31 -12.65 3.44
C ARG A 279 -10.85 -12.88 2.03
N LYS A 280 -12.17 -13.07 1.94
CA LYS A 280 -12.92 -13.22 0.68
C LYS A 280 -12.89 -11.99 -0.24
N ASP A 281 -12.54 -10.83 0.29
CA ASP A 281 -12.32 -9.58 -0.45
C ASP A 281 -10.84 -9.32 -0.77
N ASP A 282 -10.01 -10.37 -0.75
CA ASP A 282 -8.56 -10.35 -0.95
C ASP A 282 -7.75 -9.55 0.08
N ALA A 283 -8.37 -9.09 1.18
CA ALA A 283 -7.58 -8.47 2.26
C ALA A 283 -6.69 -9.50 2.96
N ILE A 284 -5.43 -9.14 3.19
CA ILE A 284 -4.44 -9.98 3.87
C ILE A 284 -4.11 -9.37 5.23
N PHE A 285 -4.34 -10.12 6.30
CA PHE A 285 -3.94 -9.76 7.65
C PHE A 285 -2.70 -10.55 8.03
N THR A 286 -1.68 -9.83 8.50
CA THR A 286 -0.44 -10.43 9.02
C THR A 286 -0.59 -10.69 10.51
N VAL A 287 -0.31 -11.90 10.95
CA VAL A 287 -0.31 -12.29 12.36
C VAL A 287 1.09 -12.72 12.77
N ILE A 288 1.62 -12.10 13.83
CA ILE A 288 2.91 -12.42 14.44
C ILE A 288 2.70 -12.40 15.95
N ASP A 289 3.02 -13.49 16.64
CA ASP A 289 2.78 -13.65 18.08
C ASP A 289 3.99 -13.22 18.94
N ASN A 290 5.21 -13.43 18.44
CA ASN A 290 6.45 -13.22 19.20
C ASN A 290 7.28 -12.08 18.60
N ASP A 291 7.74 -11.16 19.46
CA ASP A 291 8.64 -10.05 19.10
C ASP A 291 10.13 -10.45 19.12
N THR A 292 10.43 -11.70 19.47
CA THR A 292 11.79 -12.25 19.46
C THR A 292 12.06 -13.00 18.16
N PRO A 293 12.97 -12.49 17.30
CA PRO A 293 13.33 -13.16 16.06
C PRO A 293 14.12 -14.46 16.29
N VAL A 294 14.15 -15.29 15.26
CA VAL A 294 15.17 -16.33 15.09
C VAL A 294 16.19 -15.79 14.10
N GLU A 295 17.45 -15.67 14.52
CA GLU A 295 18.52 -15.29 13.62
C GLU A 295 18.81 -16.42 12.64
N LEU A 296 18.70 -16.13 11.34
CA LEU A 296 19.09 -17.06 10.29
C LEU A 296 20.59 -17.32 10.43
N ASP A 297 20.97 -18.57 10.71
CA ASP A 297 22.38 -18.95 10.79
C ASP A 297 22.58 -20.44 10.49
N TYR A 298 23.75 -20.74 9.94
CA TYR A 298 24.20 -22.12 9.77
C TYR A 298 24.78 -22.62 11.09
N ARG A 299 24.47 -23.87 11.44
CA ARG A 299 25.10 -24.56 12.56
C ARG A 299 25.83 -25.79 12.07
N ARG A 300 26.87 -26.19 12.79
CA ARG A 300 27.51 -27.49 12.57
C ARG A 300 26.71 -28.56 13.28
N ASP A 301 26.36 -29.62 12.57
CA ASP A 301 25.80 -30.82 13.17
C ASP A 301 26.89 -31.64 13.89
N ASP A 302 26.48 -32.79 14.44
CA ASP A 302 27.37 -33.70 15.18
C ASP A 302 28.49 -34.28 14.30
N ASP A 303 28.28 -34.32 12.97
CA ASP A 303 29.27 -34.76 11.98
C ASP A 303 30.18 -33.60 11.50
N GLY A 304 29.99 -32.40 12.04
CA GLY A 304 30.74 -31.19 11.70
C GLY A 304 30.35 -30.56 10.37
N VAL A 305 29.26 -30.99 9.75
CA VAL A 305 28.72 -30.46 8.50
C VAL A 305 27.87 -29.23 8.80
N GLU A 306 28.09 -28.16 8.05
CA GLU A 306 27.26 -26.96 8.15
C GLU A 306 25.86 -27.23 7.56
N THR A 307 24.83 -27.04 8.37
CA THR A 307 23.41 -27.21 8.01
C THR A 307 22.53 -26.06 8.52
N LEU A 308 21.40 -25.85 7.83
CA LEU A 308 20.34 -24.92 8.23
C LEU A 308 19.21 -25.61 9.03
N ALA A 309 19.24 -26.94 9.16
CA ALA A 309 18.14 -27.71 9.74
C ALA A 309 17.70 -27.21 11.14
N PRO A 310 18.59 -26.92 12.10
CA PRO A 310 18.17 -26.44 13.41
C PRO A 310 17.40 -25.10 13.38
N HIS A 311 17.72 -24.23 12.42
CA HIS A 311 16.98 -22.98 12.22
C HIS A 311 15.59 -23.25 11.66
N LEU A 312 15.49 -24.10 10.64
CA LEU A 312 14.21 -24.46 10.01
C LEU A 312 13.28 -25.18 10.98
N ASP A 313 13.80 -26.10 11.80
CA ASP A 313 13.03 -26.79 12.84
C ASP A 313 12.45 -25.81 13.87
N GLU A 314 13.21 -24.78 14.25
CA GLU A 314 12.75 -23.75 15.17
C GLU A 314 11.63 -22.88 14.55
N ILE A 315 11.78 -22.51 13.27
CA ILE A 315 10.75 -21.78 12.53
C ILE A 315 9.50 -22.63 12.34
N ASP A 316 9.63 -23.91 12.00
CA ASP A 316 8.53 -24.86 11.87
C ASP A 316 7.75 -24.98 13.19
N ALA A 317 8.44 -25.18 14.30
CA ALA A 317 7.81 -25.29 15.62
C ALA A 317 7.05 -24.01 16.00
N ARG A 318 7.65 -22.83 15.77
CA ARG A 318 7.01 -21.55 16.06
C ARG A 318 5.84 -21.25 15.10
N GLY A 319 5.94 -21.60 13.83
CA GLY A 319 4.86 -21.45 12.85
C GLY A 319 3.66 -22.38 13.13
N ALA A 320 3.93 -23.61 13.56
CA ALA A 320 2.90 -24.57 14.00
C ALA A 320 2.20 -24.10 15.29
N ALA A 321 2.94 -23.51 16.23
CA ALA A 321 2.35 -22.90 17.42
C ALA A 321 1.48 -21.69 17.06
N LEU A 322 1.93 -20.84 16.14
CA LEU A 322 1.19 -19.66 15.69
C LEU A 322 -0.14 -20.00 15.03
N ILE A 323 -0.17 -20.96 14.11
CA ILE A 323 -1.43 -21.38 13.46
C ILE A 323 -2.41 -22.00 14.47
N THR A 324 -1.90 -22.74 15.46
CA THR A 324 -2.70 -23.32 16.54
C THR A 324 -3.30 -22.24 17.44
N ALA A 325 -2.51 -21.21 17.79
CA ALA A 325 -2.97 -20.07 18.57
C ALA A 325 -4.05 -19.28 17.80
N CYS A 326 -3.83 -19.01 16.51
CA CYS A 326 -4.82 -18.33 15.67
C CYS A 326 -6.12 -19.13 15.51
N GLY A 327 -6.02 -20.47 15.38
CA GLY A 327 -7.19 -21.34 15.30
C GLY A 327 -7.98 -21.36 16.61
N THR A 328 -7.28 -21.42 17.75
CA THR A 328 -7.91 -21.30 19.07
C THR A 328 -8.67 -19.98 19.18
N GLU A 329 -8.02 -18.88 18.78
CA GLU A 329 -8.63 -17.55 18.77
C GLU A 329 -9.78 -17.47 17.77
N LEU A 330 -9.83 -18.22 16.67
CA LEU A 330 -11.00 -18.23 15.78
C LEU A 330 -12.02 -19.33 16.08
N SER A 331 -11.85 -20.07 17.18
CA SER A 331 -12.65 -21.24 17.54
C SER A 331 -12.74 -22.28 16.41
N SER A 332 -11.64 -22.49 15.66
CA SER A 332 -11.58 -23.39 14.52
C SER A 332 -10.21 -24.02 14.35
N VAL A 333 -10.14 -25.15 13.66
CA VAL A 333 -8.85 -25.70 13.20
C VAL A 333 -8.50 -25.05 11.87
N LEU A 334 -7.44 -24.24 11.87
CA LEU A 334 -6.92 -23.63 10.64
C LEU A 334 -5.97 -24.60 9.96
N SER A 335 -6.00 -24.61 8.63
CA SER A 335 -5.04 -25.33 7.80
C SER A 335 -4.46 -24.37 6.78
N SER A 336 -3.16 -24.51 6.54
CA SER A 336 -2.46 -23.67 5.58
C SER A 336 -2.80 -24.11 4.15
N ALA A 337 -3.13 -23.13 3.31
CA ALA A 337 -3.39 -23.32 1.90
C ALA A 337 -2.09 -23.23 1.08
N GLU A 338 -2.12 -23.80 -0.11
CA GLU A 338 -1.02 -23.73 -1.07
C GLU A 338 -0.74 -22.29 -1.51
N LEU A 339 0.53 -21.97 -1.79
CA LEU A 339 0.94 -20.62 -2.18
C LEU A 339 0.25 -20.14 -3.46
N SER A 340 -0.14 -21.04 -4.35
CA SER A 340 -0.88 -20.72 -5.58
C SER A 340 -2.27 -20.12 -5.32
N ALA A 341 -2.84 -20.34 -4.14
CA ALA A 341 -4.11 -19.73 -3.72
C ALA A 341 -3.90 -18.39 -2.98
N PHE A 342 -2.67 -17.97 -2.74
CA PHE A 342 -2.39 -16.72 -2.03
C PHE A 342 -2.78 -15.52 -2.90
N PRO A 343 -3.59 -14.57 -2.39
CA PRO A 343 -3.97 -13.40 -3.17
C PRO A 343 -2.78 -12.54 -3.59
N GLY A 344 -1.68 -12.56 -2.83
CA GLY A 344 -0.48 -11.77 -3.07
C GLY A 344 -0.52 -10.41 -2.36
N PHE A 345 0.60 -10.00 -1.79
CA PHE A 345 0.83 -8.65 -1.29
C PHE A 345 0.85 -7.67 -2.45
N ARG A 346 0.36 -6.46 -2.19
CA ARG A 346 0.41 -5.36 -3.16
C ARG A 346 1.84 -4.84 -3.23
N ARG A 347 2.41 -4.81 -4.44
CA ARG A 347 3.64 -4.06 -4.74
C ARG A 347 3.28 -2.72 -5.37
N GLU A 348 4.27 -1.88 -5.62
CA GLU A 348 4.09 -0.67 -6.44
C GLU A 348 3.28 -0.99 -7.71
N GLY A 349 2.16 -0.27 -7.90
CA GLY A 349 1.17 -0.57 -8.94
C GLY A 349 0.06 -1.53 -8.49
N LEU A 350 -0.50 -2.29 -9.44
CA LEU A 350 -1.55 -3.30 -9.19
C LEU A 350 -0.99 -4.74 -9.20
N ALA A 351 0.33 -4.89 -9.27
CA ALA A 351 0.97 -6.20 -9.28
C ALA A 351 0.92 -6.84 -7.89
N LYS A 352 0.53 -8.12 -7.85
CA LYS A 352 0.45 -8.91 -6.62
C LYS A 352 1.65 -9.88 -6.58
N SER A 353 2.25 -10.04 -5.40
CA SER A 353 3.47 -10.84 -5.20
C SER A 353 3.41 -11.60 -3.87
N PRO A 354 3.99 -12.80 -3.75
CA PRO A 354 4.10 -13.48 -2.46
C PRO A 354 5.13 -12.81 -1.52
N VAL A 355 5.93 -11.88 -2.03
CA VAL A 355 6.84 -11.03 -1.24
C VAL A 355 6.33 -9.59 -1.28
N GLY A 356 6.07 -9.03 -0.10
CA GLY A 356 5.68 -7.63 0.12
C GLY A 356 6.77 -6.89 0.90
N GLU A 357 6.97 -5.62 0.56
CA GLU A 357 7.89 -4.71 1.27
C GLU A 357 7.11 -3.95 2.35
N LEU A 358 7.70 -3.78 3.53
CA LEU A 358 7.15 -2.91 4.58
C LEU A 358 7.61 -1.46 4.38
N THR A 359 6.98 -0.54 5.10
CA THR A 359 7.31 0.90 5.03
C THR A 359 8.76 1.18 5.44
N GLU A 360 9.28 0.40 6.39
CA GLU A 360 10.69 0.46 6.79
C GLU A 360 11.56 -0.28 5.78
N ALA A 361 12.69 0.35 5.41
CA ALA A 361 13.65 -0.29 4.52
C ALA A 361 14.22 -1.56 5.17
N ASP A 362 14.61 -2.52 4.33
CA ASP A 362 15.20 -3.79 4.76
C ASP A 362 14.26 -4.71 5.57
N GLU A 363 12.94 -4.53 5.43
CA GLU A 363 11.92 -5.40 5.98
C GLU A 363 10.93 -5.94 4.92
N TRP A 364 10.66 -7.24 4.98
CA TRP A 364 9.78 -7.92 4.01
C TRP A 364 8.81 -8.90 4.67
N LEU A 365 7.61 -8.99 4.13
CA LEU A 365 6.67 -10.08 4.38
C LEU A 365 6.79 -11.10 3.25
N VAL A 366 7.03 -12.37 3.59
CA VAL A 366 7.28 -13.45 2.64
C VAL A 366 6.27 -14.55 2.88
N ALA A 367 5.26 -14.65 2.01
CA ALA A 367 4.25 -15.70 2.02
C ALA A 367 4.78 -16.96 1.35
N THR A 368 4.58 -18.09 2.02
CA THR A 368 5.19 -19.38 1.67
C THR A 368 4.14 -20.48 1.47
N GLY A 369 2.87 -20.19 1.72
CA GLY A 369 1.76 -21.11 1.52
C GLY A 369 1.67 -22.14 2.63
N SER A 370 1.93 -23.41 2.31
CA SER A 370 1.90 -24.53 3.26
C SER A 370 3.23 -24.77 3.98
N ALA A 371 4.35 -24.30 3.42
CA ALA A 371 5.67 -24.34 4.06
C ALA A 371 5.87 -23.14 4.99
N THR A 372 6.77 -23.23 5.97
CA THR A 372 6.99 -22.17 6.98
C THR A 372 8.14 -21.22 6.66
N HIS A 373 9.00 -21.57 5.71
CA HIS A 373 10.18 -20.78 5.33
C HIS A 373 10.40 -20.76 3.82
N PHE A 374 11.01 -19.68 3.32
CA PHE A 374 11.34 -19.52 1.89
C PHE A 374 12.60 -20.27 1.43
N LEU A 375 13.28 -20.93 2.36
CA LEU A 375 14.47 -21.75 2.12
C LEU A 375 14.10 -23.20 2.40
N LEU A 376 14.59 -24.09 1.56
CA LEU A 376 14.44 -25.52 1.77
C LEU A 376 15.55 -26.02 2.70
N ALA A 377 15.31 -27.13 3.42
CA ALA A 377 16.37 -27.76 4.21
C ALA A 377 17.58 -28.16 3.35
N GLU A 378 17.30 -28.62 2.13
CA GLU A 378 18.31 -29.02 1.16
C GLU A 378 17.93 -28.54 -0.25
N PRO A 379 18.91 -28.24 -1.11
CA PRO A 379 18.66 -27.96 -2.51
C PRO A 379 18.02 -29.18 -3.21
N ARG A 380 17.07 -28.91 -4.12
CA ARG A 380 16.43 -29.96 -4.94
C ARG A 380 17.44 -30.76 -5.78
N VAL A 381 18.54 -30.13 -6.19
CA VAL A 381 19.66 -30.80 -6.87
C VAL A 381 20.80 -31.02 -5.89
N GLN A 382 21.00 -32.28 -5.53
CA GLN A 382 22.07 -32.71 -4.63
C GLN A 382 23.43 -32.63 -5.33
N GLY A 383 24.44 -32.09 -4.65
CA GLY A 383 25.80 -32.02 -5.18
C GLY A 383 25.99 -31.09 -6.38
N CYS A 384 25.13 -30.08 -6.55
CA CYS A 384 25.32 -29.04 -7.57
C CYS A 384 26.71 -28.39 -7.42
N ARG A 385 27.57 -28.57 -8.43
CA ARG A 385 28.94 -28.04 -8.44
C ARG A 385 29.03 -26.52 -8.26
N PHE A 386 27.94 -25.80 -8.60
CA PHE A 386 27.92 -24.34 -8.52
C PHE A 386 27.72 -23.79 -7.12
N HIS A 387 27.64 -24.64 -6.10
CA HIS A 387 27.79 -24.19 -4.72
C HIS A 387 29.26 -23.86 -4.40
N SER A 388 30.22 -24.30 -5.24
CA SER A 388 31.62 -23.92 -5.17
C SER A 388 32.05 -23.11 -6.39
N TRP A 389 32.61 -21.93 -6.14
CA TRP A 389 33.17 -21.04 -7.15
C TRP A 389 34.30 -21.71 -7.92
N ALA A 390 35.16 -22.48 -7.22
CA ALA A 390 36.28 -23.17 -7.83
C ALA A 390 35.83 -24.23 -8.86
N GLU A 391 34.69 -24.87 -8.60
CA GLU A 391 34.12 -25.89 -9.48
C GLU A 391 33.32 -25.29 -10.66
N CYS A 392 33.02 -23.99 -10.64
CA CYS A 392 32.36 -23.29 -11.74
C CYS A 392 33.29 -23.05 -12.95
N GLY A 393 34.61 -22.95 -12.73
CA GLY A 393 35.57 -22.68 -13.80
C GLY A 393 35.29 -21.36 -14.53
N ALA A 394 35.16 -21.40 -15.86
CA ALA A 394 34.89 -20.20 -16.68
C ALA A 394 33.48 -19.61 -16.47
N ASP A 395 32.56 -20.38 -15.89
CA ASP A 395 31.18 -19.96 -15.63
C ASP A 395 31.02 -19.30 -14.25
N ALA A 396 32.12 -19.14 -13.51
CA ALA A 396 32.12 -18.57 -12.16
C ALA A 396 31.71 -17.10 -12.18
N ALA A 397 30.86 -16.73 -11.24
CA ALA A 397 30.43 -15.36 -11.05
C ALA A 397 31.50 -14.56 -10.31
N MET A 398 31.67 -13.29 -10.68
CA MET A 398 32.69 -12.39 -10.12
C MET A 398 34.14 -12.89 -10.34
N GLN A 399 35.12 -12.09 -9.90
CA GLN A 399 36.55 -12.40 -10.04
C GLN A 399 37.09 -13.33 -8.92
N SER A 400 36.32 -13.56 -7.87
CA SER A 400 36.73 -14.38 -6.72
C SER A 400 35.52 -14.97 -5.98
N ALA A 401 35.76 -16.06 -5.25
CA ALA A 401 34.77 -16.67 -4.36
C ALA A 401 34.29 -15.68 -3.27
N ILE A 402 33.01 -15.79 -2.89
CA ILE A 402 32.46 -15.06 -1.76
C ILE A 402 32.86 -15.81 -0.48
N SER A 403 34.00 -15.45 0.10
CA SER A 403 34.54 -16.11 1.29
C SER A 403 33.99 -15.56 2.62
N ALA A 404 33.22 -14.48 2.58
CA ALA A 404 32.63 -13.84 3.75
C ALA A 404 31.30 -13.19 3.39
N ARG A 405 30.40 -13.11 4.37
CA ARG A 405 29.10 -12.45 4.21
C ARG A 405 29.29 -10.97 3.89
N SER A 406 28.52 -10.42 2.95
CA SER A 406 28.58 -9.03 2.51
C SER A 406 27.20 -8.38 2.52
N VAL A 407 27.18 -7.06 2.73
CA VAL A 407 25.97 -6.25 2.62
C VAL A 407 25.79 -5.59 1.25
N ASP A 408 26.84 -5.60 0.43
CA ASP A 408 26.84 -5.00 -0.92
C ASP A 408 27.78 -5.80 -1.86
N PRO A 409 27.25 -6.55 -2.84
CA PRO A 409 25.84 -6.95 -2.92
C PRO A 409 25.44 -7.80 -1.69
N PRO A 410 24.14 -7.87 -1.34
CA PRO A 410 23.69 -8.70 -0.21
C PRO A 410 24.03 -10.16 -0.46
N ALA A 411 24.89 -10.73 0.39
CA ALA A 411 25.35 -12.10 0.31
C ALA A 411 25.55 -12.66 1.73
N PHE A 412 24.58 -13.41 2.20
CA PHE A 412 24.55 -14.13 3.46
C PHE A 412 25.16 -15.53 3.32
N PHE A 413 24.86 -16.25 2.24
CA PHE A 413 25.46 -17.56 1.97
C PHE A 413 26.79 -17.42 1.24
N VAL A 414 27.83 -18.02 1.80
CA VAL A 414 29.21 -17.96 1.28
C VAL A 414 29.54 -19.20 0.46
N ASP A 415 30.65 -19.12 -0.26
CA ASP A 415 31.16 -20.21 -1.09
C ASP A 415 31.22 -21.54 -0.32
N THR A 416 30.94 -22.65 -1.01
CA THR A 416 30.82 -24.02 -0.49
C THR A 416 29.58 -24.32 0.37
N GLN A 417 28.82 -23.31 0.80
CA GLN A 417 27.56 -23.55 1.50
C GLN A 417 26.48 -24.03 0.52
N ARG A 418 25.64 -24.97 0.97
CA ARG A 418 24.62 -25.62 0.10
C ARG A 418 23.58 -24.65 -0.47
N HIS A 419 23.40 -23.51 0.18
CA HIS A 419 22.45 -22.47 -0.22
C HIS A 419 23.10 -21.39 -1.10
N HIS A 420 24.39 -21.48 -1.40
CA HIS A 420 25.11 -20.52 -2.24
C HIS A 420 25.07 -20.90 -3.71
N CYS A 421 25.09 -19.92 -4.62
CA CYS A 421 25.23 -20.15 -6.06
C CYS A 421 26.26 -19.21 -6.69
N ALA A 422 27.33 -19.79 -7.22
CA ALA A 422 28.46 -19.10 -7.84
C ALA A 422 28.37 -19.03 -9.38
N HIS A 423 27.28 -19.43 -10.03
CA HIS A 423 27.20 -19.48 -11.50
C HIS A 423 26.77 -18.14 -12.13
N GLN A 424 27.61 -17.53 -12.98
CA GLN A 424 27.36 -16.20 -13.57
C GLN A 424 26.06 -16.13 -14.39
N VAL A 425 25.86 -17.05 -15.33
CA VAL A 425 24.63 -17.06 -16.16
C VAL A 425 23.36 -17.18 -15.33
N VAL A 426 23.39 -17.94 -14.24
CA VAL A 426 22.23 -18.06 -13.34
C VAL A 426 21.99 -16.73 -12.63
N GLN A 427 23.04 -16.01 -12.22
CA GLN A 427 22.92 -14.69 -11.61
C GLN A 427 22.37 -13.65 -12.60
N ASP A 428 22.88 -13.62 -13.82
CA ASP A 428 22.41 -12.69 -14.86
C ASP A 428 20.93 -12.92 -15.20
N ARG A 429 20.52 -14.19 -15.35
CA ARG A 429 19.14 -14.55 -15.67
C ARG A 429 18.14 -14.30 -14.52
N ARG A 430 18.61 -14.07 -13.30
CA ARG A 430 17.76 -13.76 -12.13
C ARG A 430 17.43 -12.29 -12.00
N GLU A 431 18.17 -11.42 -12.69
CA GLU A 431 17.95 -9.98 -12.69
C GLU A 431 16.46 -9.70 -13.02
N ASP A 432 15.81 -8.88 -12.20
CA ASP A 432 14.39 -8.53 -12.27
C ASP A 432 13.37 -9.67 -12.07
N ARG A 433 13.81 -10.88 -11.70
CA ARG A 433 12.93 -12.05 -11.51
C ARG A 433 12.95 -12.63 -10.12
N CYS A 434 14.10 -12.59 -9.45
CA CYS A 434 14.26 -13.23 -8.16
C CYS A 434 13.53 -12.48 -7.04
N LEU A 435 12.51 -13.12 -6.45
CA LEU A 435 11.65 -12.52 -5.42
C LEU A 435 12.37 -12.21 -4.11
N ILE A 436 13.53 -12.81 -3.85
CA ILE A 436 14.31 -12.64 -2.61
C ILE A 436 15.68 -12.00 -2.86
N GLN A 437 15.92 -11.44 -4.05
CA GLN A 437 17.22 -10.85 -4.42
C GLN A 437 17.68 -9.75 -3.46
N ALA A 438 16.74 -8.96 -2.94
CA ALA A 438 17.00 -7.90 -1.98
C ALA A 438 17.41 -8.43 -0.59
N ILE A 439 16.95 -9.62 -0.22
CA ILE A 439 17.32 -10.30 1.04
C ILE A 439 18.70 -10.95 0.88
N ASP A 440 18.89 -11.71 -0.20
CA ASP A 440 20.15 -12.35 -0.54
C ASP A 440 20.27 -12.56 -2.05
N SER A 441 21.32 -12.00 -2.66
CA SER A 441 21.54 -12.04 -4.10
C SER A 441 22.15 -13.35 -4.58
N ARG A 442 22.56 -14.26 -3.68
CA ARG A 442 23.38 -15.44 -4.00
C ARG A 442 22.72 -16.76 -3.69
N THR A 443 21.49 -16.74 -3.19
CA THR A 443 20.75 -17.92 -2.76
C THR A 443 20.54 -18.86 -3.94
N CYS A 444 20.83 -20.14 -3.78
CA CYS A 444 20.61 -21.14 -4.81
C CYS A 444 19.12 -21.28 -5.12
N CYS A 445 18.73 -21.12 -6.40
CA CYS A 445 17.34 -21.33 -6.85
C CYS A 445 16.80 -22.72 -6.46
N GLN A 446 17.67 -23.74 -6.47
CA GLN A 446 17.28 -25.09 -6.09
C GLN A 446 17.02 -25.23 -4.58
N ALA A 447 17.54 -24.31 -3.75
CA ALA A 447 17.30 -24.24 -2.31
C ALA A 447 16.21 -23.22 -1.93
N CYS A 448 15.61 -22.55 -2.90
CA CYS A 448 14.57 -21.54 -2.68
C CYS A 448 13.19 -22.13 -3.01
N MET A 449 12.18 -21.82 -2.19
CA MET A 449 10.83 -22.30 -2.48
C MET A 449 10.24 -21.69 -3.75
N PHE A 450 10.64 -20.45 -4.07
CA PHE A 450 10.05 -19.65 -5.15
C PHE A 450 10.55 -20.02 -6.56
N LEU A 451 11.17 -21.20 -6.72
CA LEU A 451 11.69 -21.67 -7.99
C LEU A 451 10.63 -21.62 -9.10
N GLU A 452 9.44 -22.13 -8.82
CA GLU A 452 8.33 -22.19 -9.79
C GLU A 452 7.67 -20.84 -10.07
N GLN A 453 7.79 -19.89 -9.14
CA GLN A 453 7.30 -18.52 -9.31
C GLN A 453 8.28 -17.66 -10.11
N CYS A 454 9.59 -17.93 -9.98
CA CYS A 454 10.62 -17.18 -10.69
C CYS A 454 10.90 -17.74 -12.09
N TRP A 455 10.66 -19.04 -12.32
CA TRP A 455 11.05 -19.76 -13.53
C TRP A 455 9.91 -20.64 -14.06
N THR A 456 9.65 -20.56 -15.36
CA THR A 456 8.79 -21.52 -16.04
C THR A 456 9.43 -22.91 -16.09
N GLU A 457 8.65 -23.97 -16.29
CA GLU A 457 9.17 -25.34 -16.38
C GLU A 457 10.26 -25.50 -17.46
N GLU A 458 10.09 -24.86 -18.63
CA GLU A 458 11.07 -24.86 -19.72
C GLU A 458 12.38 -24.20 -19.30
N GLU A 459 12.31 -23.06 -18.62
CA GLU A 459 13.50 -22.34 -18.15
C GLU A 459 14.20 -23.08 -17.02
N GLN A 460 13.45 -23.73 -16.13
CA GLN A 460 14.02 -24.57 -15.07
C GLN A 460 14.84 -25.72 -15.66
N ALA A 461 14.32 -26.39 -16.70
CA ALA A 461 15.03 -27.44 -17.41
C ALA A 461 16.30 -26.92 -18.11
N ALA A 462 16.34 -25.63 -18.46
CA ALA A 462 17.49 -24.97 -19.07
C ALA A 462 18.49 -24.39 -18.05
N LEU A 463 18.25 -24.53 -16.74
CA LEU A 463 19.21 -24.13 -15.72
C LEU A 463 20.40 -25.10 -15.69
N PRO A 464 21.63 -24.60 -15.52
CA PRO A 464 22.82 -25.43 -15.61
C PRO A 464 23.02 -26.33 -14.37
N CYS A 465 22.16 -26.23 -13.34
CA CYS A 465 22.34 -26.70 -11.95
C CYS A 465 22.63 -28.20 -11.74
N GLY A 466 22.71 -28.99 -12.79
CA GLY A 466 23.05 -30.42 -12.75
C GLY A 466 21.82 -31.31 -12.99
N HIS A 467 21.99 -32.26 -13.90
CA HIS A 467 21.30 -33.55 -13.91
C HIS A 467 22.23 -34.59 -13.30
#